data_AF-A0A1Y6CUV5-F1
#
_entry.id   AF-A0A1Y6CUV5-F1
#
_cell.length_a   1.000
_cell.length_b   1.000
_cell.length_c   1.000
_cell.angle_alpha   90.00
_cell.angle_beta   90.00
_cell.angle_gamma   90.00
#
_symmetry.space_group_name_H-M   'P 1'
#
loop_
_entity.id
_entity.type
_entity.pdbx_description
1 polymer ?
#
loop_
_entity_poly.entity_id
_entity_poly.type
_entity_poly.pdbx_seq_one_letter_code
_entity_poly.pdbx_strand_id
1 'polypeptide(L)'
;MTAILSMLAVLGTALWYYQTAGRRGLPGLAWAIAGVLVYYGGFLFWMHAILRPAMGGGFQVHGFWTGIGMDLTAIACGALCMAGFRRQVLLKKGNPPAATPS
;
A
#
# COMPACT_ATOMS: atom_id res chain seq x y z
N MET A 1 -15.91 -11.63 -0.02
CA MET A 1 -14.66 -12.38 -0.28
C MET A 1 -13.46 -11.46 -0.38
N THR A 2 -13.55 -10.35 -1.12
CA THR A 2 -12.45 -9.39 -1.31
C THR A 2 -12.09 -8.61 -0.05
N ALA A 3 -13.04 -8.36 0.86
CA ALA A 3 -12.76 -7.75 2.17
C ALA A 3 -11.71 -8.51 3.01
N ILE A 4 -11.67 -9.85 2.93
CA ILE A 4 -10.68 -10.67 3.66
C ILE A 4 -9.29 -10.47 3.05
N LEU A 5 -9.18 -10.44 1.73
CA LEU A 5 -7.93 -10.17 1.03
C LEU A 5 -7.40 -8.77 1.36
N SER A 6 -8.27 -7.76 1.37
CA SER A 6 -7.93 -6.40 1.75
C SER A 6 -7.44 -6.33 3.20
N MET A 7 -8.12 -7.02 4.13
CA MET A 7 -7.72 -7.09 5.53
C MET A 7 -6.34 -7.73 5.70
N LEU A 8 -6.09 -8.86 5.04
CA LEU A 8 -4.79 -9.54 5.07
C LEU A 8 -3.69 -8.65 4.46
N ALA A 9 -3.99 -7.94 3.36
CA ALA A 9 -3.07 -7.01 2.74
C ALA A 9 -2.71 -5.86 3.67
N VAL A 10 -3.68 -5.26 4.37
CA VAL A 10 -3.46 -4.17 5.35
C VAL A 10 -2.67 -4.67 6.55
N LEU A 11 -3.01 -5.84 7.10
CA LEU A 11 -2.29 -6.42 8.24
C LEU A 11 -0.83 -6.74 7.88
N GLY A 12 -0.62 -7.41 6.74
CA GLY A 12 0.71 -7.69 6.20
C GLY A 12 1.49 -6.40 5.94
N THR A 13 0.80 -5.36 5.47
CA THR A 13 1.37 -4.03 5.22
C THR A 13 1.92 -3.40 6.49
N ALA A 14 1.09 -3.36 7.53
CA ALA A 14 1.43 -2.78 8.82
C ALA A 14 2.59 -3.55 9.49
N LEU A 15 2.53 -4.88 9.52
CA LEU A 15 3.58 -5.72 10.09
C LEU A 15 4.92 -5.53 9.36
N TRP A 16 4.90 -5.49 8.02
CA TRP A 16 6.11 -5.34 7.23
C TRP A 16 6.79 -3.98 7.44
N TYR A 17 6.00 -2.90 7.53
CA TYR A 17 6.53 -1.57 7.83
C TYR A 17 7.01 -1.45 9.27
N TYR A 18 6.25 -1.98 10.23
CA TYR A 18 6.63 -1.98 11.65
C TYR A 18 7.99 -2.66 11.86
N GLN A 19 8.15 -3.88 11.33
CA GLN A 19 9.40 -4.63 11.43
C GLN A 19 10.55 -3.93 10.69
N THR A 20 10.30 -3.38 9.50
CA THR A 20 11.34 -2.70 8.73
C THR A 20 11.80 -1.42 9.43
N ALA A 21 10.88 -0.63 9.99
CA ALA A 21 11.19 0.59 10.73
C ALA A 21 11.94 0.29 12.03
N GLY A 22 11.52 -0.75 12.78
CA GLY A 22 12.21 -1.20 14.00
C GLY A 22 13.66 -1.60 13.74
N ARG A 23 13.94 -2.32 12.64
CA ARG A 23 15.31 -2.66 12.21
C ARG A 23 16.17 -1.44 11.82
N ARG A 24 15.56 -0.28 11.62
CA ARG A 24 16.23 0.97 11.20
C ARG A 24 16.26 2.04 12.30
N GLY A 25 15.84 1.71 13.52
CA GLY A 25 15.77 2.67 14.63
C GLY A 25 14.73 3.78 14.44
N LEU A 26 13.75 3.57 13.55
CA LEU A 26 12.68 4.52 13.26
C LEU A 26 11.42 4.19 14.09
N PRO A 27 10.51 5.17 14.35
CA PRO A 27 9.28 4.92 15.09
C PRO A 27 8.36 3.96 14.33
N GLY A 28 8.35 2.69 14.75
CA GLY A 28 7.69 1.60 14.03
C GLY A 28 6.19 1.81 13.83
N LEU A 29 5.49 2.31 14.84
CA LEU A 29 4.05 2.58 14.76
C LEU A 29 3.70 3.65 13.73
N ALA A 30 4.44 4.76 13.72
CA ALA A 30 4.23 5.86 12.78
C ALA A 30 4.45 5.40 11.33
N TRP A 31 5.48 4.58 11.09
CA TRP A 31 5.73 4.01 9.77
C TRP A 31 4.72 2.94 9.37
N ALA A 32 4.22 2.13 10.30
CA ALA A 32 3.13 1.20 10.02
C ALA A 32 1.87 1.94 9.55
N ILE A 33 1.49 3.02 10.23
CA ILE A 33 0.37 3.88 9.82
C ILE A 33 0.63 4.49 8.44
N ALA A 34 1.83 5.01 8.21
CA ALA A 34 2.20 5.57 6.90
C ALA A 34 2.09 4.53 5.77
N GLY A 35 2.55 3.29 6.00
CA GLY A 35 2.42 2.20 5.02
C GLY A 35 0.96 1.88 4.69
N VAL A 36 0.09 1.83 5.70
CA VAL A 36 -1.36 1.63 5.52
C VAL A 36 -1.99 2.78 4.75
N LEU A 37 -1.64 4.03 5.07
CA LEU A 37 -2.12 5.21 4.35
C LEU A 37 -1.72 5.18 2.87
N VAL A 38 -0.48 4.80 2.57
CA VAL A 38 0.00 4.69 1.18
C VAL A 38 -0.72 3.57 0.43
N TYR A 39 -0.95 2.42 1.08
CA TYR A 39 -1.72 1.33 0.51
C TYR A 39 -3.14 1.79 0.12
N TYR A 40 -3.87 2.41 1.06
CA TYR A 40 -5.21 2.92 0.79
C TYR A 40 -5.21 4.06 -0.22
N GLY A 41 -4.19 4.92 -0.22
CA GLY A 41 -4.01 5.97 -1.22
C GLY A 41 -3.92 5.40 -2.63
N GLY A 42 -3.07 4.38 -2.84
CA GLY A 42 -2.95 3.68 -4.12
C GLY A 42 -4.24 2.96 -4.52
N PHE A 43 -4.89 2.29 -3.56
CA PHE A 43 -6.17 1.60 -3.78
C PHE A 43 -7.27 2.55 -4.23
N LEU A 44 -7.50 3.64 -3.49
CA LEU A 44 -8.53 4.63 -3.81
C LEU A 44 -8.22 5.38 -5.09
N PHE A 45 -6.94 5.69 -5.34
CA PHE A 45 -6.51 6.31 -6.57
C PHE A 45 -6.81 5.40 -7.78
N TRP A 46 -6.42 4.13 -7.72
CA TRP A 46 -6.71 3.18 -8.79
C TRP A 46 -8.23 3.01 -9.02
N MET A 47 -8.98 2.89 -7.93
CA MET A 47 -10.43 2.67 -8.01
C MET A 47 -11.20 3.89 -8.54
N HIS A 48 -10.88 5.10 -8.07
CA HIS A 48 -11.62 6.32 -8.43
C HIS A 48 -11.04 7.09 -9.61
N ALA A 49 -9.72 7.12 -9.78
CA ALA A 49 -9.08 7.90 -10.84
C ALA A 49 -8.86 7.09 -12.12
N ILE A 50 -8.83 5.75 -12.04
CA ILE A 50 -8.57 4.89 -13.21
C ILE A 50 -9.80 4.05 -13.54
N LEU A 51 -10.24 3.19 -12.63
CA LEU A 51 -11.34 2.25 -12.89
C LEU A 51 -12.68 2.94 -13.11
N ARG A 52 -13.03 3.91 -12.26
CA ARG A 52 -14.30 4.65 -12.37
C ARG A 52 -14.46 5.38 -13.72
N PRO A 53 -13.49 6.18 -14.21
CA PRO A 53 -13.59 6.78 -15.54
C PRO A 53 -13.45 5.76 -16.67
N ALA A 54 -12.65 4.71 -16.50
CA ALA A 54 -12.47 3.68 -17.54
C ALA A 54 -13.74 2.84 -17.78
N MET A 55 -14.56 2.59 -16.75
CA MET A 55 -15.81 1.83 -16.88
C MET A 55 -17.06 2.69 -17.08
N GLY A 56 -17.01 3.99 -16.79
CA GLY A 56 -18.16 4.89 -16.93
C GLY A 56 -19.40 4.37 -16.19
N GLY A 57 -20.54 4.28 -16.89
CA GLY A 57 -21.80 3.76 -16.34
C GLY A 57 -21.79 2.26 -15.96
N GLY A 58 -20.85 1.48 -16.50
CA GLY A 58 -20.68 0.06 -16.17
C GLY A 58 -20.11 -0.19 -14.77
N PHE A 59 -19.60 0.85 -14.10
CA PHE A 59 -19.02 0.75 -12.75
C PHE A 59 -20.06 0.42 -11.66
N GLN A 60 -21.35 0.64 -11.90
CA GLN A 60 -22.41 0.20 -10.99
C GLN A 60 -23.14 -1.06 -11.47
N VAL A 61 -22.99 -1.41 -12.75
CA VAL A 61 -23.66 -2.54 -13.40
C VAL A 61 -22.60 -3.49 -13.95
N HIS A 62 -21.71 -3.95 -13.08
CA HIS A 62 -20.66 -4.90 -13.46
C HIS A 62 -21.00 -6.31 -12.97
N GLY A 63 -20.69 -7.31 -13.80
CA GLY A 63 -20.81 -8.71 -13.42
C GLY A 63 -19.87 -9.08 -12.26
N PHE A 64 -20.18 -10.17 -11.57
CA PHE A 64 -19.40 -10.67 -10.43
C PHE A 64 -17.90 -10.85 -10.75
N TRP A 65 -17.59 -11.38 -11.94
CA TRP A 65 -16.21 -11.57 -12.43
C TRP A 65 -15.45 -10.26 -12.62
N THR A 66 -16.14 -9.24 -13.13
CA THR A 66 -15.57 -7.92 -13.33
C THR A 66 -15.27 -7.27 -11.98
N GLY A 67 -16.18 -7.39 -11.00
CA GLY A 67 -15.93 -6.94 -9.62
C GLY A 67 -14.68 -7.56 -8.98
N ILE A 68 -14.47 -8.86 -9.14
CA ILE A 68 -13.27 -9.55 -8.63
C ILE A 68 -12.00 -8.99 -9.31
N GLY A 69 -12.02 -8.78 -10.62
CA GLY A 69 -10.90 -8.21 -11.35
C GLY A 69 -10.55 -6.78 -10.90
N MET A 70 -11.56 -5.95 -10.65
CA MET A 70 -11.36 -4.60 -10.13
C MET A 70 -10.73 -4.61 -8.74
N ASP A 71 -11.24 -5.45 -7.83
CA ASP A 71 -10.71 -5.55 -6.47
C ASP A 71 -9.26 -6.07 -6.48
N LEU A 72 -8.95 -7.09 -7.28
CA LEU A 72 -7.59 -7.62 -7.41
C LEU A 72 -6.60 -6.59 -7.97
N THR A 73 -6.99 -5.85 -9.01
CA THR A 73 -6.11 -4.83 -9.60
C THR A 73 -5.91 -3.63 -8.67
N ALA A 74 -6.95 -3.24 -7.91
CA ALA A 74 -6.84 -2.20 -6.90
C ALA A 74 -5.94 -2.61 -5.72
N ILE A 75 -6.08 -3.85 -5.22
CA ILE A 75 -5.20 -4.41 -4.18
C ILE A 75 -3.74 -4.46 -4.69
N ALA A 76 -3.52 -4.93 -5.92
CA ALA A 76 -2.19 -4.97 -6.52
C ALA A 76 -1.59 -3.57 -6.66
N CYS A 77 -2.37 -2.58 -7.10
CA CYS A 77 -1.90 -1.19 -7.20
C CYS A 77 -1.51 -0.62 -5.82
N GLY A 78 -2.35 -0.80 -4.80
CA GLY A 78 -2.04 -0.39 -3.43
C GLY A 78 -0.77 -1.05 -2.90
N ALA A 79 -0.59 -2.35 -3.15
CA ALA A 79 0.61 -3.08 -2.75
C ALA A 79 1.87 -2.56 -3.47
N LEU A 80 1.79 -2.24 -4.75
CA LEU A 80 2.90 -1.65 -5.51
C LEU A 80 3.28 -0.26 -5.01
N CYS A 81 2.29 0.60 -4.75
CA CYS A 81 2.51 1.94 -4.18
C CYS A 81 3.22 1.84 -2.81
N MET A 82 2.74 0.96 -1.95
CA MET A 82 3.32 0.73 -0.62
C MET A 82 4.72 0.11 -0.70
N ALA A 83 4.96 -0.85 -1.59
CA ALA A 83 6.31 -1.40 -1.82
C ALA A 83 7.28 -0.34 -2.36
N GLY A 84 6.80 0.52 -3.27
CA GLY A 84 7.53 1.67 -3.80
C GLY A 84 7.90 2.67 -2.71
N PHE A 85 6.96 3.09 -1.87
CA PHE A 85 7.20 4.02 -0.76
C PHE A 85 8.21 3.44 0.25
N ARG A 86 8.15 2.13 0.51
CA ARG A 86 9.10 1.44 1.38
C ARG A 86 10.50 1.56 0.81
N ARG A 87 10.66 1.23 -0.48
CA ARG A 87 11.96 1.24 -1.16
C ARG A 87 12.54 2.65 -1.29
N GLN A 88 11.70 3.64 -1.61
CA GLN A 88 12.16 4.99 -1.90
C GLN A 88 12.35 5.85 -0.66
N VAL A 89 11.53 5.67 0.38
CA VAL A 89 11.51 6.57 1.54
C VAL A 89 12.03 5.86 2.79
N LEU A 90 11.39 4.77 3.19
CA LEU A 90 11.73 4.07 4.44
C LEU A 90 13.16 3.53 4.41
N LEU A 91 13.56 2.89 3.31
CA LEU A 91 14.90 2.33 3.18
C LEU A 91 16.00 3.39 3.02
N LYS A 92 15.67 4.60 2.56
CA LYS A 92 16.66 5.70 2.44
C LYS A 92 16.84 6.46 3.76
N LYS A 93 15.77 6.64 4.54
CA LYS A 93 15.84 7.34 5.84
C LYS A 93 16.57 6.55 6.92
N GLY A 94 16.64 5.23 6.79
CA GLY A 94 17.35 4.37 7.74
C GLY A 94 18.83 4.19 7.46
N ASN A 95 19.47 5.03 6.64
CA ASN A 95 20.93 5.10 6.67
C ASN A 95 21.33 5.86 7.94
N PRO A 96 21.99 5.23 8.92
CA PRO A 96 22.60 5.99 10.01
C PRO A 96 23.54 7.03 9.38
N PRO A 97 23.67 8.24 9.98
CA PRO A 97 24.68 9.18 9.55
C PRO A 97 26.00 8.42 9.45
N ALA A 98 26.68 8.54 8.30
CA ALA A 98 27.98 7.93 8.09
C ALA A 98 28.81 8.23 9.34
N ALA A 99 29.31 7.18 10.01
CA ALA A 99 30.17 7.34 11.16
C ALA A 99 31.22 8.39 10.81
N THR A 100 31.16 9.55 11.46
CA THR A 100 32.25 10.53 11.39
C THR A 100 33.49 9.80 11.88
N PRO A 101 34.51 9.58 11.02
CA PRO A 101 35.79 9.08 11.53
C PRO A 101 36.33 10.14 12.49
N SER A 102 36.35 9.75 13.77
CA SER A 102 37.11 10.28 14.92
C SER A 102 37.38 11.78 14.96
#